data_AF-A0A085LN10-F1
#
_entry.id   AF-A0A085LN10-F1
#
_cell.length_a   1.000
_cell.length_b   1.000
_cell.length_c   1.000
_cell.angle_alpha   90.00
_cell.angle_beta   90.00
_cell.angle_gamma   90.00
#
_symmetry.space_group_name_H-M   'P 1'
#
loop_
_entity.id
_entity.type
_entity.pdbx_description
1 polymer ?
#
loop_
_entity_poly.entity_id
_entity_poly.type
_entity_poly.pdbx_seq_one_letter_code
_entity_poly.pdbx_strand_id
1 'polypeptide(L)'
;MRYNCLKLVKRDTDDFVTYAAVINRACEEFQFGTLTEDQFKCLIFISGLQSSQDTELRLRLLNKLESDPQVNLQKLTEECNFFNRVRHDSRMMESKSHFSEHLLFVSAVSSHTQKLTTEQKRSQSTPAPQSGTKRLSDLLAVWLCSLRA
;
A
#
# COMPACT_ATOMS: atom_id res chain seq x y z
N MET A 1 7.66 14.33 5.84
CA MET A 1 7.59 15.55 4.96
C MET A 1 7.97 15.27 3.50
N ARG A 2 8.76 14.22 3.24
CA ARG A 2 9.35 13.99 1.92
C ARG A 2 8.36 13.63 0.79
N TYR A 3 7.27 12.97 1.15
CA TYR A 3 6.27 12.50 0.20
C TYR A 3 5.50 13.60 -0.54
N ASN A 4 5.38 14.79 0.04
CA ASN A 4 4.56 15.87 -0.51
C ASN A 4 5.16 16.48 -1.79
N CYS A 5 6.50 16.48 -1.92
CA CYS A 5 7.18 16.95 -3.14
C CYS A 5 6.75 16.14 -4.38
N LEU A 6 6.47 14.85 -4.20
CA LEU A 6 6.06 13.94 -5.28
C LEU A 6 4.59 14.08 -5.68
N LYS A 7 3.82 14.90 -4.94
CA LYS A 7 2.41 15.20 -5.21
C LYS A 7 2.20 16.57 -5.84
N LEU A 8 3.26 17.31 -6.12
CA LEU A 8 3.14 18.64 -6.70
C LEU A 8 2.59 18.53 -8.12
N VAL A 9 1.53 19.28 -8.38
CA VAL A 9 0.87 19.39 -9.69
C VAL A 9 0.73 20.86 -10.01
N LYS A 10 1.05 21.24 -11.24
CA LYS A 10 0.89 22.61 -11.72
C LYS A 10 -0.60 22.97 -11.73
N ARG A 11 -0.97 24.06 -11.07
CA ARG A 11 -2.34 24.61 -11.16
C ARG A 11 -2.54 25.28 -12.51
N ASP A 12 -3.79 25.32 -12.97
CA ASP A 12 -4.12 25.96 -14.25
C ASP A 12 -3.79 27.46 -14.26
N THR A 13 -3.86 28.10 -13.09
CA THR A 13 -3.56 29.52 -12.88
C THR A 13 -2.07 29.84 -12.80
N ASP A 14 -1.20 28.85 -12.56
CA ASP A 14 0.23 29.09 -12.39
C ASP A 14 0.90 29.27 -13.76
N ASP A 15 1.82 30.21 -13.89
CA ASP A 15 2.78 30.19 -15.00
C ASP A 15 3.90 29.17 -14.73
N PHE A 16 4.70 28.87 -15.76
CA PHE A 16 5.79 27.90 -15.62
C PHE A 16 6.91 28.36 -14.69
N VAL A 17 7.14 29.67 -14.59
CA VAL A 17 8.19 30.25 -13.73
C VAL A 17 7.82 30.04 -12.25
N THR A 18 6.58 30.36 -11.90
CA THR A 18 5.99 30.16 -10.58
C THR A 18 6.02 28.68 -10.21
N TYR A 19 5.57 27.81 -11.11
CA TYR A 19 5.57 26.37 -10.86
C TYR A 19 6.99 25.81 -10.68
N ALA A 20 7.95 26.23 -11.50
CA ALA A 20 9.35 25.81 -11.36
C ALA A 20 9.94 26.27 -10.00
N ALA A 21 9.63 27.48 -9.55
CA ALA A 21 10.05 27.97 -8.24
C ALA A 21 9.48 27.13 -7.09
N VAL A 22 8.21 26.72 -7.18
CA VAL A 22 7.58 25.83 -6.20
C VAL A 22 8.27 24.46 -6.16
N ILE A 23 8.56 23.87 -7.33
CA ILE A 23 9.28 22.59 -7.42
C ILE A 23 10.68 22.72 -6.80
N ASN A 24 11.42 23.77 -7.15
CA ASN A 24 12.78 23.95 -6.65
C ASN A 24 12.80 24.08 -5.12
N ARG A 25 11.93 24.93 -4.57
CA ARG A 25 11.78 25.10 -3.12
C ARG A 25 11.41 23.79 -2.42
N ALA A 26 10.48 23.03 -2.99
CA ALA A 26 10.08 21.75 -2.42
C ALA A 26 11.22 20.73 -2.42
N CYS A 27 12.04 20.69 -3.48
CA CYS A 27 13.23 19.84 -3.56
C CYS A 27 14.32 20.22 -2.55
N GLU A 28 14.50 21.53 -2.29
CA GLU A 28 15.41 22.03 -1.26
C GLU A 28 14.95 21.65 0.15
N GLU A 29 13.67 21.87 0.47
CA GLU A 29 13.06 21.46 1.74
C GLU A 29 13.10 19.93 1.94
N PHE A 30 12.91 19.19 0.85
CA PHE A 30 13.00 17.74 0.80
C PHE A 30 14.44 17.20 0.91
N GLN A 31 15.44 18.06 0.70
CA GLN A 31 16.87 17.72 0.64
C GLN A 31 17.18 16.69 -0.44
N PHE A 32 16.70 16.90 -1.67
CA PHE A 32 16.83 15.92 -2.76
C PHE A 32 18.29 15.46 -2.98
N GLY A 33 19.25 16.40 -2.87
CA GLY A 33 20.67 16.12 -3.08
C GLY A 33 21.32 15.17 -2.07
N THR A 34 20.64 14.83 -0.96
CA THR A 34 21.18 13.90 0.05
C THR A 34 20.63 12.48 -0.07
N LEU A 35 19.70 12.23 -1.00
CA LEU A 35 19.11 10.91 -1.20
C LEU A 35 20.07 9.96 -1.91
N THR A 36 20.15 8.75 -1.38
CA THR A 36 20.75 7.65 -2.10
C THR A 36 19.80 7.13 -3.18
N GLU A 37 20.36 6.43 -4.16
CA GLU A 37 19.58 5.82 -5.24
C GLU A 37 18.52 4.85 -4.70
N ASP A 38 18.84 4.06 -3.67
CA ASP A 38 17.91 3.12 -3.07
C ASP A 38 16.78 3.80 -2.31
N GLN A 39 17.08 4.91 -1.62
CA GLN A 39 16.06 5.73 -0.98
C GLN A 39 15.10 6.36 -2.01
N PHE A 40 15.63 6.80 -3.15
CA PHE A 40 14.82 7.30 -4.25
C PHE A 40 13.91 6.22 -4.86
N LYS A 41 14.44 5.00 -5.10
CA LYS A 41 13.62 3.84 -5.53
C LYS A 41 12.50 3.54 -4.54
N CYS A 42 12.81 3.58 -3.24
CA CYS A 42 11.83 3.38 -2.17
C CYS A 42 10.71 4.42 -2.21
N LEU A 43 11.05 5.69 -2.43
CA LEU A 43 10.07 6.76 -2.58
C LEU A 43 9.15 6.56 -3.80
N ILE A 44 9.70 6.14 -4.94
CA ILE A 44 8.89 5.80 -6.13
C ILE A 44 7.89 4.69 -5.78
N PHE A 45 8.37 3.62 -5.13
CA PHE A 45 7.51 2.50 -4.71
C PHE A 45 6.37 2.96 -3.79
N ILE A 46 6.68 3.73 -2.75
CA ILE A 46 5.68 4.27 -1.81
C ILE A 46 4.68 5.17 -2.55
N SER A 47 5.15 5.94 -3.53
CA SER A 47 4.30 6.86 -4.29
C SER A 47 3.41 6.18 -5.31
N GLY A 48 3.73 4.95 -5.70
CA GLY A 48 2.83 4.09 -6.47
C GLY A 48 1.64 3.55 -5.67
N LEU A 49 1.71 3.55 -4.32
CA LEU A 49 0.60 3.14 -3.46
C LEU A 49 -0.44 4.26 -3.42
N GLN A 50 -1.38 4.30 -4.37
CA GLN A 50 -2.38 5.37 -4.49
C GLN A 50 -3.73 5.02 -3.86
N SER A 51 -4.01 3.73 -3.62
CA SER A 51 -5.28 3.28 -3.02
C SER A 51 -5.48 3.90 -1.63
N SER A 52 -6.74 4.21 -1.30
CA SER A 52 -7.11 4.65 0.04
C SER A 52 -6.84 3.55 1.08
N GLN A 53 -6.94 2.27 0.70
CA GLN A 53 -6.66 1.12 1.56
C GLN A 53 -5.19 1.06 2.00
N ASP A 54 -4.28 1.62 1.20
CA ASP A 54 -2.84 1.61 1.47
C ASP A 54 -2.40 2.78 2.35
N THR A 55 -3.31 3.63 2.83
CA THR A 55 -2.94 4.87 3.54
C THR A 55 -2.10 4.62 4.79
N GLU A 56 -2.50 3.63 5.58
CA GLU A 56 -1.78 3.23 6.79
C GLU A 56 -0.41 2.62 6.45
N LEU A 57 -0.37 1.73 5.46
CA LEU A 57 0.86 1.13 4.97
C LEU A 57 1.82 2.20 4.45
N ARG A 58 1.35 3.14 3.64
CA ARG A 58 2.11 4.25 3.10
C ARG A 58 2.77 5.08 4.20
N LEU A 59 2.01 5.43 5.25
CA LEU A 59 2.54 6.14 6.41
C LEU A 59 3.66 5.34 7.10
N ARG A 60 3.44 4.04 7.31
CA ARG A 60 4.42 3.14 7.92
C ARG A 60 5.72 3.05 7.10
N LEU A 61 5.61 2.90 5.79
CA LEU A 61 6.77 2.85 4.89
C LEU A 61 7.53 4.18 4.84
N LEU A 62 6.82 5.31 4.87
CA LEU A 62 7.44 6.64 4.96
C LEU A 62 8.25 6.81 6.26
N ASN A 63 7.69 6.37 7.39
CA ASN A 63 8.41 6.40 8.66
C ASN A 63 9.67 5.53 8.61
N LYS A 64 9.57 4.33 8.01
CA LYS A 64 10.74 3.44 7.83
C LYS A 64 11.81 4.12 6.97
N LEU A 65 11.41 4.75 5.86
CA LEU A 65 12.30 5.51 4.99
C LEU A 65 13.01 6.67 5.70
N GLU A 66 12.29 7.40 6.56
CA GLU A 66 12.88 8.50 7.35
C GLU A 66 13.81 7.98 8.46
N SER A 67 13.56 6.79 9.03
CA SER A 67 14.31 6.22 10.15
C SER A 67 15.52 5.34 9.78
N ASP A 68 15.52 4.70 8.61
CA ASP A 68 16.58 3.79 8.15
C ASP A 68 17.32 4.37 6.94
N PRO A 69 18.54 4.92 7.12
CA PRO A 69 19.35 5.45 6.03
C PRO A 69 19.70 4.42 4.94
N GLN A 70 19.72 3.13 5.29
CA GLN A 70 20.04 2.01 4.41
C GLN A 70 18.78 1.24 3.96
N VAL A 71 17.61 1.86 4.00
CA VAL A 71 16.41 1.24 3.47
C VAL A 71 16.56 1.02 1.96
N ASN A 72 15.99 -0.08 1.48
CA ASN A 72 15.93 -0.43 0.08
C ASN A 72 14.59 -1.12 -0.20
N LEU A 73 14.31 -1.42 -1.47
CA LEU A 73 13.03 -2.02 -1.88
C LEU A 73 12.76 -3.37 -1.22
N GLN A 74 13.79 -4.16 -0.95
CA GLN A 74 13.64 -5.44 -0.26
C GLN A 74 13.09 -5.22 1.15
N LYS A 75 13.73 -4.35 1.93
CA LYS A 75 13.29 -4.00 3.29
C LYS A 75 11.87 -3.42 3.31
N LEU A 76 11.49 -2.60 2.32
CA LEU A 76 10.11 -2.11 2.22
C LEU A 76 9.12 -3.24 1.91
N THR A 77 9.47 -4.17 1.02
CA THR A 77 8.59 -5.30 0.66
C THR A 77 8.39 -6.24 1.84
N GLU A 78 9.46 -6.50 2.61
CA GLU A 78 9.39 -7.25 3.87
C GLU A 78 8.45 -6.57 4.87
N GLU A 79 8.52 -5.24 5.00
CA GLU A 79 7.62 -4.46 5.85
C GLU A 79 6.16 -4.55 5.38
N CYS A 80 5.91 -4.49 4.06
CA CYS A 80 4.57 -4.66 3.49
C CYS A 80 3.99 -6.04 3.83
N ASN A 81 4.80 -7.09 3.65
CA ASN A 81 4.40 -8.46 3.96
C ASN A 81 4.12 -8.62 5.46
N PHE A 82 4.96 -8.04 6.31
CA PHE A 82 4.74 -8.05 7.76
C PHE A 82 3.44 -7.34 8.14
N PHE A 83 3.21 -6.13 7.61
CA PHE A 83 2.00 -5.36 7.83
C PHE A 83 0.74 -6.15 7.44
N ASN A 84 0.76 -6.80 6.27
CA ASN A 84 -0.35 -7.62 5.80
C ASN A 84 -0.62 -8.84 6.70
N ARG A 85 0.43 -9.52 7.18
CA ARG A 85 0.29 -10.63 8.13
C ARG A 85 -0.38 -10.17 9.42
N VAL A 86 0.13 -9.10 10.04
CA VAL A 86 -0.43 -8.54 11.28
C VAL A 86 -1.89 -8.13 11.08
N ARG A 87 -2.22 -7.45 9.98
CA ARG A 87 -3.59 -7.04 9.66
C ARG A 87 -4.53 -8.24 9.49
N HIS A 88 -4.04 -9.34 8.91
CA HIS A 88 -4.82 -10.56 8.77
C HIS A 88 -5.09 -11.22 10.12
N ASP A 89 -4.06 -11.32 10.97
CA ASP A 89 -4.16 -11.90 12.31
C ASP A 89 -5.13 -11.09 13.20
N SER A 90 -5.09 -9.76 13.15
CA SER A 90 -6.03 -8.90 13.89
C SER A 90 -7.49 -9.15 13.49
N ARG A 91 -7.78 -9.29 12.19
CA ARG A 91 -9.14 -9.60 11.70
C ARG A 91 -9.62 -10.97 12.16
N MET A 92 -8.72 -11.95 12.24
CA MET A 92 -9.03 -13.29 12.75
C MET A 92 -9.38 -13.27 14.25
N MET A 93 -8.85 -12.33 15.03
CA MET A 93 -9.20 -12.17 16.44
C MET A 93 -10.53 -11.43 16.65
N GLU A 94 -10.81 -10.38 15.87
CA GLU A 94 -12.09 -9.65 15.91
C GLU A 94 -13.28 -10.55 15.55
N SER A 95 -13.11 -11.44 14.57
CA SER A 95 -14.15 -12.42 14.23
C SER A 95 -14.43 -13.42 15.37
N LYS A 96 -13.43 -13.76 16.20
CA LYS A 96 -13.61 -14.63 17.37
C LYS A 96 -14.31 -13.93 18.53
N SER A 97 -14.10 -12.63 18.73
CA SER A 97 -14.80 -11.87 19.78
C SER A 97 -16.29 -11.71 19.47
N HIS A 98 -16.67 -11.51 18.20
CA HIS A 98 -18.08 -11.51 17.80
C HIS A 98 -18.73 -12.90 17.87
N PHE A 99 -17.97 -13.98 17.62
CA PHE A 99 -18.44 -15.34 17.85
C PHE A 99 -18.64 -15.65 19.34
N SER A 100 -17.78 -15.11 20.21
CA SER A 100 -17.85 -15.34 21.65
C SER A 100 -19.00 -14.59 22.33
N GLU A 101 -19.39 -13.39 21.86
CA GLU A 101 -20.60 -12.71 22.34
C GLU A 101 -21.88 -13.41 21.84
N HIS A 102 -21.91 -13.92 20.61
CA HIS A 102 -23.07 -14.61 20.06
C HIS A 102 -23.29 -16.01 20.68
N LEU A 103 -22.23 -16.69 21.11
CA LEU A 103 -22.31 -18.00 21.79
C LEU A 103 -22.80 -17.91 23.24
N LEU A 104 -22.71 -16.74 23.88
CA LEU A 104 -23.29 -16.54 25.22
C LEU A 104 -24.80 -16.26 25.17
N PHE A 105 -25.34 -15.86 24.02
CA PHE A 105 -26.78 -15.63 23.85
C PHE A 105 -27.57 -16.90 23.45
N VAL A 106 -26.92 -17.91 22.86
CA VAL A 106 -27.56 -19.17 22.47
C VAL A 106 -27.22 -20.27 23.49
N SER A 107 -27.70 -20.12 24.71
CA SER A 107 -27.69 -21.19 25.72
C SER A 107 -29.04 -21.34 26.43
N ALA A 108 -30.13 -21.29 25.66
CA ALA A 108 -31.42 -21.82 26.09
C ALA A 108 -32.30 -22.09 24.85
N VAL A 109 -32.27 -23.31 24.32
CA VAL A 109 -33.44 -24.17 24.04
C VAL A 109 -32.92 -25.51 23.52
N SER A 110 -33.44 -26.55 24.14
CA SER A 110 -33.14 -27.96 23.93
C SER A 110 -33.67 -28.50 22.60
N SER A 111 -32.91 -29.43 22.03
CA SER A 111 -33.32 -30.56 21.19
C SER A 111 -34.01 -30.30 19.83
N HIS A 112 -33.30 -30.56 18.74
CA HIS A 112 -33.63 -31.71 17.88
C HIS A 112 -32.54 -32.03 16.85
N THR A 113 -32.27 -33.32 16.73
CA THR A 113 -31.36 -34.02 15.83
C THR A 113 -31.82 -33.99 14.37
N GLN A 114 -30.97 -33.50 13.44
CA GLN A 114 -30.98 -33.85 12.00
C GLN A 114 -29.52 -33.77 11.49
N LYS A 115 -28.78 -34.90 11.45
CA LYS A 115 -28.54 -35.79 10.30
C LYS A 115 -28.06 -35.09 9.00
N LEU A 116 -26.76 -35.28 8.72
CA LEU A 116 -26.12 -35.60 7.43
C LEU A 116 -26.45 -34.71 6.21
N THR A 117 -25.44 -34.04 5.64
CA THR A 117 -24.63 -34.62 4.54
C THR A 117 -23.54 -33.65 4.10
N THR A 118 -22.31 -34.15 4.10
CA THR A 118 -21.14 -33.61 3.41
C THR A 118 -21.33 -33.82 1.91
N GLU A 119 -21.23 -32.78 1.09
CA GLU A 119 -20.79 -32.93 -0.31
C GLU A 119 -19.95 -31.73 -0.73
N GLN A 120 -18.81 -32.11 -1.32
CA GLN A 120 -17.60 -31.34 -1.55
C GLN A 120 -17.49 -31.09 -3.05
N LYS A 121 -17.45 -29.83 -3.50
CA LYS A 121 -17.10 -29.50 -4.89
C LYS A 121 -15.86 -28.62 -4.92
N ARG A 122 -14.72 -29.26 -5.17
CA ARG A 122 -13.41 -28.62 -5.35
C ARG A 122 -13.11 -28.45 -6.85
N SER A 123 -12.91 -27.19 -7.23
CA SER A 123 -11.93 -26.62 -8.17
C SER A 123 -11.86 -27.07 -9.63
N GLN A 124 -11.80 -26.06 -10.51
CA GLN A 124 -11.06 -26.11 -11.77
C GLN A 124 -10.25 -24.82 -11.97
N SER A 125 -9.26 -24.91 -12.85
CA SER A 125 -7.90 -24.35 -12.77
C SER A 125 -7.61 -23.11 -13.64
N THR A 126 -6.51 -22.42 -13.26
CA THR A 126 -5.59 -21.46 -13.93
C THR A 126 -5.47 -21.52 -15.48
N PRO A 127 -5.08 -20.42 -16.18
CA PRO A 127 -3.66 -20.01 -16.29
C PRO A 127 -3.34 -18.49 -16.33
N ALA A 128 -2.04 -18.21 -16.13
CA ALA A 128 -1.37 -16.91 -16.23
C ALA A 128 -1.37 -16.32 -17.67
N PRO A 129 -1.01 -15.04 -17.82
CA PRO A 129 0.17 -14.70 -18.65
C PRO A 129 1.03 -13.60 -17.98
N GLN A 130 2.32 -13.85 -17.82
CA GLN A 130 3.42 -13.52 -18.74
C GLN A 130 3.93 -12.07 -18.68
N SER A 131 5.24 -12.04 -18.47
CA SER A 131 6.21 -10.95 -18.49
C SER A 131 6.07 -9.98 -19.65
N GLY A 132 6.09 -8.70 -19.29
CA GLY A 132 6.59 -7.64 -20.16
C GLY A 132 7.42 -6.68 -19.30
N THR A 133 8.74 -6.74 -19.42
CA THR A 133 9.65 -5.73 -18.87
C THR A 133 9.42 -4.42 -19.61
N LYS A 134 8.45 -3.63 -19.15
CA LYS A 134 8.25 -2.25 -19.61
C LYS A 134 9.42 -1.42 -19.11
N ARG A 135 10.01 -0.60 -19.99
CA ARG A 135 11.17 0.22 -19.63
C ARG A 135 10.77 1.18 -18.51
N LEU A 136 11.70 1.47 -17.60
CA LEU A 136 11.51 2.44 -16.51
C LEU A 136 11.01 3.81 -17.01
N SER A 137 11.33 4.18 -18.26
CA SER A 137 10.80 5.38 -18.94
C SER A 137 9.28 5.34 -19.10
N ASP A 138 8.71 4.17 -19.40
CA ASP A 138 7.29 4.01 -19.71
C ASP A 138 6.47 3.97 -18.41
N LEU A 139 7.07 3.42 -17.33
CA LEU A 139 6.48 3.44 -16.00
C LEU A 139 6.46 4.85 -15.40
N LEU A 140 7.51 5.65 -15.61
CA LEU A 140 7.53 7.05 -15.19
C LEU A 140 6.55 7.91 -16.00
N ALA A 141 6.42 7.69 -17.30
CA ALA A 141 5.44 8.39 -18.13
C ALA A 141 4.00 8.07 -17.71
N VAL A 142 3.68 6.79 -17.47
CA VAL A 142 2.36 6.38 -16.97
C VAL A 142 2.11 6.87 -15.53
N TRP A 143 3.13 6.85 -14.68
CA TRP A 143 3.03 7.35 -13.29
C TRP A 143 2.82 8.86 -13.23
N LEU A 144 3.47 9.64 -14.11
CA LEU A 144 3.24 11.09 -14.26
C LEU A 144 1.86 11.41 -14.86
N CYS A 145 1.35 10.58 -15.78
CA CYS A 145 0.01 10.75 -16.34
C CYS A 145 -1.10 10.45 -15.34
N SER A 146 -0.93 9.44 -14.47
CA SER A 146 -1.91 9.10 -13.42
C SER A 146 -1.92 10.07 -12.22
N LEU A 147 -0.98 11.00 -12.15
CA LEU A 147 -1.01 12.10 -11.16
C LEU A 147 -1.96 13.24 -11.58
N ARG A 148 -2.65 13.09 -12.72
CA ARG A 148 -3.52 14.11 -13.34
C ARG A 148 -5.01 13.73 -13.37
N ALA A 149 -5.47 12.86 -12.48
CA ALA A 149 -6.89 12.52 -12.31
C ALA A 149 -7.35 12.76 -10.86
#